data_AF-A0A2N2HQ77-F1
#
_entry.id   AF-A0A2N2HQ77-F1
#
_cell.length_a   1.000
_cell.length_b   1.000
_cell.length_c   1.000
_cell.angle_alpha   90.00
_cell.angle_beta   90.00
_cell.angle_gamma   90.00
#
_symmetry.space_group_name_H-M   'P 1'
#
loop_
_entity.id
_entity.type
_entity.pdbx_description
1 polymer ?
#
loop_
_entity_poly.entity_id
_entity_poly.type
_entity_poly.pdbx_seq_one_letter_code
_entity_poly.pdbx_strand_id
1 'polypeptide(L)'
;MAQIFLSAAFAIVFLSIAVLLAFLYVYRRKLSRSRRAFQDLAEKLNGRVIRKSLFTGDVLEGLHSGVPFSCRYFMGSRNSPPSLTILIKIPCPAKFTIRQEAWYDRLAKRIGLVAELQTGDPSFDKTYFFDTERGDVFLPYLSEPARRQQIDGLFNLGLPVREIAFDKKGLRIVLSPLKGDALASVPAEGYLDGLLSLSGGLTDKGHSSSYGRSLFPGAPRPPVSPTGLVLLFSFIAFLIMGGAVCLGFGLSEYEPLGNRLILNALAISAPAALVFLYFAFRWIRGRSSSHRIYLIVLILSLVGFPLALIGSAVTTNGYMDQGVETPREVPVTDRYVTKSKDSQSYYLTFPSWQHPGETNRLSVTVDFFRKVRVGDRIIIRTKPGFWQEEWIAGIERKTAGKRREDTAAGISLRPQAIRFYEGGTSNVPMNKRRFSSEFARNSSRYIWCQVDMENDLWQDRNRLYTFVWQYLNSDGTLRGEATLPFTVRKDWRTAWVSHSWGWDEPGHWPPGTYRVIVFVDGHQFGEDSFSIR
;
A
#
# COMPACT_ATOMS: atom_id res chain seq x y z
N MET A 1 7.05 -17.17 32.60
CA MET A 1 6.57 -16.44 31.40
C MET A 1 5.10 -16.71 31.09
N ALA A 2 4.61 -17.96 31.04
CA ALA A 2 3.21 -18.26 30.71
C ALA A 2 2.14 -17.59 31.63
N GLN A 3 2.40 -17.48 32.93
CA GLN A 3 1.48 -16.83 33.89
C GLN A 3 1.32 -15.32 33.66
N ILE A 4 2.37 -14.64 33.19
CA ILE A 4 2.35 -13.20 32.89
C ILE A 4 1.56 -12.94 31.58
N PHE A 5 1.66 -13.85 30.60
CA PHE A 5 0.86 -13.76 29.37
C PHE A 5 -0.63 -14.01 29.64
N LEU A 6 -0.97 -14.94 30.53
CA LEU A 6 -2.37 -15.24 30.87
C LEU A 6 -3.03 -14.07 31.62
N SER A 7 -2.34 -13.45 32.58
CA SER A 7 -2.86 -12.29 33.31
C SER A 7 -3.01 -11.04 32.42
N ALA A 8 -2.08 -10.82 31.49
CA ALA A 8 -2.18 -9.75 30.51
C ALA A 8 -3.37 -9.95 29.54
N ALA A 9 -3.61 -11.18 29.09
CA ALA A 9 -4.75 -11.50 28.23
C ALA A 9 -6.10 -11.28 28.94
N PHE A 10 -6.22 -11.70 30.21
CA PHE A 10 -7.42 -11.44 31.01
C PHE A 10 -7.66 -9.95 31.26
N ALA A 11 -6.61 -9.17 31.52
CA ALA A 11 -6.73 -7.73 31.70
C ALA A 11 -7.23 -7.03 30.42
N ILE A 12 -6.75 -7.44 29.24
CA ILE A 12 -7.19 -6.89 27.94
C ILE A 12 -8.66 -7.24 27.67
N VAL A 13 -9.06 -8.48 27.92
CA VAL A 13 -10.46 -8.91 27.74
C VAL A 13 -11.38 -8.16 28.71
N PHE A 14 -11.00 -8.04 29.99
CA PHE A 14 -11.78 -7.31 30.98
C PHE A 14 -11.90 -5.82 30.64
N LEU A 15 -10.80 -5.18 30.23
CA LEU A 15 -10.81 -3.78 29.78
C LEU A 15 -11.70 -3.60 28.54
N SER A 16 -11.64 -4.52 27.59
CA SER A 16 -12.47 -4.50 26.38
C SER A 16 -13.96 -4.64 26.71
N ILE A 17 -14.31 -5.54 27.63
CA ILE A 17 -15.69 -5.71 28.12
C ILE A 17 -16.15 -4.46 28.89
N ALA A 18 -15.32 -3.89 29.75
CA ALA A 18 -15.64 -2.68 30.50
C ALA A 18 -15.87 -1.47 29.56
N VAL A 19 -15.03 -1.30 28.53
CA VAL A 19 -15.20 -0.27 27.50
C VAL A 19 -16.48 -0.50 26.71
N LEU A 20 -16.77 -1.76 26.32
CA LEU A 20 -18.00 -2.11 25.63
C LEU A 20 -19.24 -1.82 26.49
N LEU A 21 -19.23 -2.19 27.77
CA LEU A 21 -20.32 -1.93 28.70
C LEU A 21 -20.50 -0.43 28.97
N ALA A 22 -19.41 0.32 29.12
CA ALA A 22 -19.45 1.78 29.25
C ALA A 22 -20.02 2.43 27.99
N PHE A 23 -19.60 1.99 26.80
CA PHE A 23 -20.16 2.43 25.52
C PHE A 23 -21.65 2.11 25.41
N LEU A 24 -22.07 0.88 25.75
CA LEU A 24 -23.47 0.46 25.75
C LEU A 24 -24.31 1.26 26.76
N TYR A 25 -23.76 1.58 27.94
CA TYR A 25 -24.41 2.40 28.95
C TYR A 25 -24.61 3.85 28.46
N VAL A 26 -23.56 4.48 27.92
CA VAL A 26 -23.64 5.84 27.34
C VAL A 26 -24.61 5.86 26.16
N TYR A 27 -24.54 4.85 25.28
CA TYR A 27 -25.45 4.69 24.15
C TYR A 27 -26.90 4.54 24.61
N ARG A 28 -27.19 3.67 25.59
CA ARG A 28 -28.52 3.51 26.17
C ARG A 28 -29.03 4.79 26.84
N ARG A 29 -28.18 5.51 27.57
CA ARG A 29 -28.55 6.77 28.24
C ARG A 29 -28.87 7.88 27.24
N LYS A 30 -28.12 7.95 26.15
CA LYS A 30 -28.38 8.90 25.05
C LYS A 30 -29.68 8.53 24.32
N LEU A 31 -29.90 7.25 24.06
CA LEU A 31 -31.11 6.72 23.44
C LEU A 31 -32.35 6.98 24.30
N SER A 32 -32.27 6.79 25.62
CA SER A 32 -33.41 7.00 26.52
C SER A 32 -33.82 8.47 26.61
N ARG A 33 -32.87 9.41 26.64
CA ARG A 33 -33.17 10.86 26.60
C ARG A 33 -33.84 11.27 25.30
N SER A 34 -33.29 10.84 24.17
CA SER A 34 -33.87 11.11 22.87
C SER A 34 -35.26 10.49 22.72
N ARG A 35 -35.48 9.31 23.31
CA ARG A 35 -36.77 8.62 23.28
C ARG A 35 -37.84 9.37 24.06
N ARG A 36 -37.52 9.88 25.27
CA ARG A 36 -38.46 10.71 26.03
C ARG A 36 -38.85 11.96 25.24
N ALA A 37 -37.88 12.70 24.72
CA ALA A 37 -38.16 13.89 23.91
C ALA A 37 -38.98 13.58 22.64
N PHE A 38 -38.80 12.38 22.07
CA PHE A 38 -39.58 11.91 20.93
C PHE A 38 -41.00 11.44 21.31
N GLN A 39 -41.19 10.94 22.54
CA GLN A 39 -42.51 10.68 23.11
C GLN A 39 -43.27 11.97 23.42
N ASP A 40 -42.60 12.97 23.99
CA ASP A 40 -43.18 14.30 24.23
C ASP A 40 -43.65 14.94 22.92
N LEU A 41 -42.86 14.79 21.84
CA LEU A 41 -43.25 15.22 20.50
C LEU A 41 -44.45 14.43 19.97
N ALA A 42 -44.55 13.13 20.32
CA ALA A 42 -45.68 12.30 19.92
C ALA A 42 -46.99 12.76 20.54
N GLU A 43 -46.96 13.07 21.83
CA GLU A 43 -48.11 13.56 22.57
C GLU A 43 -48.61 14.89 22.01
N LYS A 44 -47.70 15.83 21.71
CA LYS A 44 -48.05 17.10 21.07
C LYS A 44 -48.76 16.92 19.73
N LEU A 45 -48.30 15.96 18.92
CA LEU A 45 -48.84 15.73 17.58
C LEU A 45 -50.01 14.73 17.54
N ASN A 46 -50.55 14.34 18.70
CA ASN A 46 -51.57 13.28 18.81
C ASN A 46 -51.17 11.97 18.06
N GLY A 47 -49.87 11.67 18.03
CA GLY A 47 -49.28 10.56 17.32
C GLY A 47 -48.92 9.38 18.22
N ARG A 48 -48.48 8.28 17.61
CA ARG A 48 -48.01 7.07 18.31
C ARG A 48 -46.58 6.75 17.90
N VAL A 49 -45.73 6.43 18.88
CA VAL A 49 -44.35 5.99 18.63
C VAL A 49 -44.33 4.48 18.40
N ILE A 50 -43.95 4.08 17.19
CA ILE A 50 -43.82 2.68 16.77
C ILE A 50 -42.34 2.34 16.67
N ARG A 51 -41.94 1.27 17.34
CA ARG A 51 -40.58 0.73 17.25
C ARG A 51 -40.47 -0.17 16.01
N LYS A 52 -39.79 0.28 14.96
CA LYS A 52 -39.63 -0.53 13.73
C LYS A 52 -38.50 -1.55 13.82
N SER A 53 -37.35 -1.21 14.43
CA SER A 53 -36.29 -2.18 14.73
C SER A 53 -35.24 -1.58 15.68
N LEU A 54 -34.32 -2.41 16.18
CA LEU A 54 -33.15 -1.96 16.95
C LEU A 54 -32.20 -1.03 16.17
N PHE A 55 -32.20 -1.09 14.84
CA PHE A 55 -31.26 -0.37 13.97
C PHE A 55 -31.87 0.84 13.26
N THR A 56 -33.17 0.79 12.94
CA THR A 56 -33.89 1.87 12.24
C THR A 56 -34.44 2.95 13.17
N GLY A 57 -34.38 2.71 14.49
CA GLY A 57 -34.89 3.62 15.50
C GLY A 57 -36.41 3.64 15.63
N ASP A 58 -36.88 4.50 16.54
CA ASP A 58 -38.29 4.77 16.78
C ASP A 58 -38.86 5.67 15.67
N VAL A 59 -40.09 5.40 15.25
CA VAL A 59 -40.82 6.19 14.24
C VAL A 59 -42.11 6.68 14.87
N LEU A 60 -42.35 7.97 14.78
CA LEU A 60 -43.62 8.58 15.15
C LEU A 60 -44.56 8.48 13.95
N GLU A 61 -45.79 8.02 14.13
CA GLU A 61 -46.82 8.03 13.09
C GLU A 61 -48.13 8.61 13.65
N GLY A 62 -48.87 9.35 12.83
CA GLY A 62 -50.12 9.98 13.25
C GLY A 62 -50.93 10.50 12.06
N LEU A 63 -52.02 11.21 12.36
CA LEU A 63 -52.83 11.93 11.38
C LEU A 63 -52.73 13.43 11.66
N HIS A 64 -52.45 14.21 10.63
CA HIS A 64 -52.47 15.68 10.68
C HIS A 64 -53.46 16.19 9.64
N SER A 65 -54.53 16.84 10.08
CA SER A 65 -55.63 17.29 9.20
C SER A 65 -56.17 16.18 8.27
N GLY A 66 -56.28 14.95 8.81
CA GLY A 66 -56.74 13.77 8.07
C GLY A 66 -55.69 13.09 7.19
N VAL A 67 -54.49 13.66 7.05
CA VAL A 67 -53.40 13.09 6.24
C VAL A 67 -52.42 12.30 7.12
N PRO A 68 -52.07 11.06 6.74
CA PRO A 68 -51.05 10.30 7.47
C PRO A 68 -49.67 10.95 7.40
N PHE A 69 -49.04 11.12 8.55
CA PHE A 69 -47.66 11.58 8.64
C PHE A 69 -46.77 10.59 9.39
N SER A 70 -45.46 10.75 9.23
CA SER A 70 -44.47 10.08 10.06
C SER A 70 -43.27 10.96 10.33
N CYS A 71 -42.75 10.91 11.56
CA CYS A 71 -41.48 11.53 11.92
C CYS A 71 -40.44 10.46 12.25
N ARG A 72 -39.17 10.70 11.89
CA ARG A 72 -38.06 9.81 12.21
C ARG A 72 -36.84 10.61 12.65
N TYR A 73 -36.33 10.31 13.83
CA TYR A 73 -35.11 10.91 14.33
C TYR A 73 -33.90 9.99 14.10
N PHE A 74 -32.83 10.56 13.54
CA PHE A 74 -31.53 9.94 13.37
C PHE A 74 -30.53 10.57 14.33
N MET A 75 -29.92 9.78 15.21
CA MET A 75 -29.07 10.28 16.31
C MET A 75 -27.69 10.82 15.87
N GLY A 76 -27.39 10.77 14.57
CA GLY A 76 -26.10 11.14 14.02
C GLY A 76 -25.04 10.05 14.22
N SER A 77 -24.00 10.10 13.40
CA SER A 77 -22.78 9.29 13.48
C SER A 77 -21.55 10.20 13.37
N ARG A 78 -20.35 9.63 13.39
CA ARG A 78 -19.10 10.39 13.21
C ARG A 78 -19.10 11.26 11.95
N ASN A 79 -19.76 10.80 10.88
CA ASN A 79 -19.76 11.44 9.56
C ASN A 79 -21.13 11.94 9.13
N SER A 80 -22.13 11.95 10.02
CA SER A 80 -23.48 12.37 9.67
C SER A 80 -24.13 13.07 10.86
N PRO A 81 -24.52 14.35 10.74
CA PRO A 81 -25.15 15.06 11.84
C PRO A 81 -26.50 14.42 12.22
N PRO A 82 -26.95 14.60 13.48
CA PRO A 82 -28.28 14.18 13.87
C PRO A 82 -29.34 14.96 13.09
N SER A 83 -30.45 14.30 12.79
CA SER A 83 -31.52 14.90 11.96
C SER A 83 -32.89 14.36 12.30
N LEU A 84 -33.92 15.18 12.09
CA LEU A 84 -35.33 14.77 12.17
C LEU A 84 -35.94 14.88 10.77
N THR A 85 -36.51 13.78 10.29
CA THR A 85 -37.30 13.77 9.06
C THR A 85 -38.77 13.80 9.43
N ILE A 86 -39.53 14.76 8.90
CA ILE A 86 -41.00 14.83 9.00
C ILE A 86 -41.55 14.58 7.59
N LEU A 87 -42.44 13.60 7.44
CA LEU A 87 -42.99 13.16 6.15
C LEU A 87 -44.52 13.14 6.22
N ILE A 88 -45.20 13.79 5.28
CA ILE A 88 -46.62 13.56 5.00
C ILE A 88 -46.76 12.59 3.81
N LYS A 89 -47.63 11.59 3.93
CA LYS A 89 -47.78 10.50 2.94
C LYS A 89 -48.69 10.89 1.77
N ILE A 90 -48.32 11.95 1.06
CA ILE A 90 -49.01 12.42 -0.16
C ILE A 90 -48.09 12.18 -1.37
N PRO A 91 -48.31 11.13 -2.17
CA PRO A 91 -47.45 10.81 -3.31
C PRO A 91 -47.31 11.97 -4.28
N CYS A 92 -46.07 12.27 -4.69
CA CYS A 92 -45.78 13.33 -5.65
C CYS A 92 -45.59 12.77 -7.08
N PRO A 93 -45.93 13.53 -8.13
CA PRO A 93 -45.84 13.09 -9.53
C PRO A 93 -44.40 12.83 -10.01
N ALA A 94 -43.43 13.50 -9.39
CA ALA A 94 -42.03 13.36 -9.73
C ALA A 94 -41.12 13.65 -8.53
N LYS A 95 -39.85 13.25 -8.63
CA LYS A 95 -38.84 13.54 -7.63
C LYS A 95 -38.38 14.99 -7.76
N PHE A 96 -38.40 15.71 -6.64
CA PHE A 96 -37.89 17.07 -6.55
C PHE A 96 -37.34 17.33 -5.16
N THR A 97 -36.15 17.92 -5.06
CA THR A 97 -35.54 18.29 -3.78
C THR A 97 -35.17 19.77 -3.81
N ILE A 98 -35.50 20.47 -2.73
CA ILE A 98 -35.15 21.86 -2.47
C ILE A 98 -34.20 21.86 -1.28
N ARG A 99 -33.12 22.62 -1.36
CA ARG A 99 -32.18 22.85 -0.26
C ARG A 99 -31.59 24.24 -0.39
N GLN A 100 -30.95 24.74 0.67
CA GLN A 100 -30.18 25.97 0.55
C GLN A 100 -29.01 25.79 -0.43
N GLU A 101 -28.75 26.81 -1.24
CA GLU A 101 -27.69 26.78 -2.23
C GLU A 101 -26.31 26.81 -1.57
N ALA A 102 -25.49 25.79 -1.83
CA ALA A 102 -24.13 25.75 -1.30
C ALA A 102 -23.15 26.50 -2.19
N TRP A 103 -21.96 26.80 -1.67
CA TRP A 103 -20.90 27.46 -2.45
C TRP A 103 -20.47 26.63 -3.68
N TYR A 104 -20.49 25.30 -3.58
CA TYR A 104 -20.10 24.42 -4.68
C TYR A 104 -21.16 24.35 -5.78
N ASP A 105 -22.44 24.58 -5.45
CA ASP A 105 -23.51 24.69 -6.45
C ASP A 105 -23.32 25.96 -7.28
N ARG A 106 -23.04 27.09 -6.61
CA ARG A 106 -22.73 28.36 -7.26
C ARG A 106 -21.54 28.23 -8.20
N LEU A 107 -20.48 27.54 -7.77
CA LEU A 107 -19.34 27.26 -8.63
C LEU A 107 -19.75 26.39 -9.83
N ALA A 108 -20.50 25.32 -9.61
CA ALA A 108 -20.96 24.41 -10.67
C ALA A 108 -21.88 25.11 -11.70
N LYS A 109 -22.76 26.02 -11.25
CA LYS A 109 -23.56 26.90 -12.11
C LYS A 109 -22.67 27.83 -12.92
N ARG A 110 -21.71 28.50 -12.27
CA ARG A 110 -20.80 29.47 -12.91
C ARG A 110 -19.97 28.84 -14.04
N ILE A 111 -19.53 27.60 -13.86
CA ILE A 111 -18.79 26.86 -14.90
C ILE A 111 -19.70 26.19 -15.94
N GLY A 112 -21.04 26.25 -15.78
CA GLY A 112 -22.01 25.64 -16.68
C GLY A 112 -22.11 24.12 -16.59
N LEU A 113 -21.70 23.53 -15.45
CA LEU A 113 -21.81 22.08 -15.20
C LEU A 113 -23.25 21.69 -14.86
N VAL A 114 -23.93 22.53 -14.09
CA VAL A 114 -25.30 22.33 -13.63
C VAL A 114 -26.22 23.29 -14.37
N ALA A 115 -27.29 22.76 -14.93
CA ALA A 115 -28.45 23.54 -15.31
C ALA A 115 -29.53 23.29 -14.24
N GLU A 116 -30.01 24.37 -13.65
CA GLU A 116 -31.06 24.34 -12.63
C GLU A 116 -32.34 24.96 -13.17
N LEU A 117 -33.46 24.55 -12.60
CA LEU A 117 -34.73 25.24 -12.73
C LEU A 117 -34.57 26.71 -12.30
N GLN A 118 -35.14 27.65 -13.03
CA GLN A 118 -35.17 29.07 -12.64
C GLN A 118 -36.62 29.48 -12.46
N THR A 119 -36.97 29.99 -11.28
CA THR A 119 -38.36 30.34 -10.95
C THR A 119 -38.77 31.71 -11.49
N GLY A 120 -37.81 32.50 -11.98
CA GLY A 120 -38.03 33.88 -12.43
C GLY A 120 -37.89 34.91 -11.31
N ASP A 121 -37.57 34.46 -10.09
CA ASP A 121 -37.26 35.31 -8.94
C ASP A 121 -35.77 35.16 -8.57
N PRO A 122 -34.92 36.13 -8.95
CA PRO A 122 -33.48 36.06 -8.72
C PRO A 122 -33.07 35.99 -7.25
N SER A 123 -33.93 36.45 -6.33
CA SER A 123 -33.63 36.39 -4.90
C SER A 123 -33.82 34.97 -4.37
N PHE A 124 -34.92 34.32 -4.79
CA PHE A 124 -35.24 32.94 -4.46
C PHE A 124 -34.27 31.95 -5.12
N ASP A 125 -33.96 32.15 -6.41
CA ASP A 125 -33.08 31.28 -7.21
C ASP A 125 -31.60 31.33 -6.77
N LYS A 126 -31.19 32.36 -5.99
CA LYS A 126 -29.87 32.46 -5.35
C LYS A 126 -29.83 31.89 -3.93
N THR A 127 -31.00 31.69 -3.33
CA THR A 127 -31.12 31.21 -1.95
C THR A 127 -31.25 29.69 -1.93
N TYR A 128 -31.99 29.14 -2.89
CA TYR A 128 -32.30 27.72 -2.96
C TYR A 128 -31.70 27.06 -4.20
N PHE A 129 -31.44 25.76 -4.05
CA PHE A 129 -31.01 24.85 -5.10
C PHE A 129 -32.09 23.78 -5.33
N PHE A 130 -32.51 23.65 -6.58
CA PHE A 130 -33.54 22.75 -7.07
C PHE A 130 -32.92 21.52 -7.76
N ASP A 131 -33.16 20.33 -7.20
CA ASP A 131 -32.75 19.05 -7.79
C ASP A 131 -33.98 18.30 -8.32
N THR A 132 -34.20 18.35 -9.63
CA THR A 132 -35.26 17.59 -10.31
C THR A 132 -34.88 17.20 -11.73
N GLU A 133 -35.40 16.06 -12.17
CA GLU A 133 -35.36 15.63 -13.57
C GLU A 133 -36.62 16.06 -14.35
N ARG A 134 -37.64 16.61 -13.67
CA ARG A 134 -38.95 16.98 -14.21
C ARG A 134 -39.24 18.46 -13.97
N GLY A 135 -38.38 19.32 -14.50
CA GLY A 135 -38.57 20.77 -14.46
C GLY A 135 -39.90 21.22 -15.10
N ASP A 136 -40.43 20.46 -16.05
CA ASP A 136 -41.76 20.64 -16.65
C ASP A 136 -42.90 20.66 -15.64
N VAL A 137 -42.80 19.80 -14.62
CA VAL A 137 -43.83 19.67 -13.60
C VAL A 137 -43.70 20.77 -12.54
N PHE A 138 -42.47 21.06 -12.12
CA PHE A 138 -42.23 21.94 -10.98
C PHE A 138 -42.07 23.41 -11.37
N LEU A 139 -41.74 23.76 -12.62
CA LEU A 139 -41.61 25.16 -13.03
C LEU A 139 -42.93 25.94 -12.89
N PRO A 140 -44.08 25.46 -13.42
CA PRO A 140 -45.34 26.18 -13.26
C PRO A 140 -45.74 26.29 -11.78
N TYR A 141 -45.54 25.22 -11.02
CA TYR A 141 -45.81 25.17 -9.59
C TYR A 141 -44.97 26.21 -8.80
N LEU A 142 -43.67 26.34 -9.09
CA LEU A 142 -42.81 27.32 -8.42
C LEU A 142 -42.91 28.73 -8.98
N SER A 143 -43.56 28.92 -10.14
CA SER A 143 -43.78 30.24 -10.72
C SER A 143 -44.77 31.06 -9.89
N GLU A 144 -45.64 30.41 -9.12
CA GLU A 144 -46.55 31.05 -8.16
C GLU A 144 -45.78 31.69 -6.98
N PRO A 145 -45.87 33.03 -6.76
CA PRO A 145 -45.16 33.69 -5.67
C PRO A 145 -45.53 33.16 -4.27
N ALA A 146 -46.79 32.78 -4.07
CA ALA A 146 -47.28 32.21 -2.81
C ALA A 146 -46.53 30.91 -2.46
N ARG A 147 -46.16 30.08 -3.45
CA ARG A 147 -45.42 28.84 -3.23
C ARG A 147 -43.99 29.10 -2.80
N ARG A 148 -43.33 30.08 -3.43
CA ARG A 148 -41.99 30.52 -3.03
C ARG A 148 -41.98 31.04 -1.60
N GLN A 149 -42.97 31.84 -1.23
CA GLN A 149 -43.14 32.33 0.15
C GLN A 149 -43.38 31.19 1.16
N GLN A 150 -44.17 30.17 0.81
CA GLN A 150 -44.39 29.00 1.66
C GLN A 150 -43.10 28.19 1.87
N ILE A 151 -42.31 28.00 0.81
CA ILE A 151 -41.00 27.34 0.89
C ILE A 151 -40.07 28.14 1.80
N ASP A 152 -39.97 29.45 1.59
CA ASP A 152 -39.13 30.33 2.41
C ASP A 152 -39.55 30.30 3.89
N GLY A 153 -40.86 30.37 4.16
CA GLY A 153 -41.42 30.24 5.50
C GLY A 153 -41.03 28.93 6.19
N LEU A 154 -41.00 27.81 5.47
CA LEU A 154 -40.54 26.53 6.03
C LEU A 154 -39.05 26.52 6.37
N PHE A 155 -38.20 27.11 5.52
CA PHE A 155 -36.76 27.22 5.82
C PHE A 155 -36.48 28.19 6.98
N ASN A 156 -37.38 29.14 7.24
CA ASN A 156 -37.25 30.18 8.26
C ASN A 156 -38.10 29.91 9.52
N LEU A 157 -38.72 28.72 9.67
CA LEU A 157 -39.60 28.35 10.79
C LEU A 157 -38.87 28.10 12.13
N GLY A 158 -37.58 28.42 12.22
CA GLY A 158 -36.81 28.46 13.48
C GLY A 158 -35.84 27.30 13.72
N LEU A 159 -35.78 26.29 12.86
CA LEU A 159 -34.74 25.24 12.92
C LEU A 159 -34.04 25.08 11.56
N PRO A 160 -32.77 24.65 11.53
CA PRO A 160 -32.04 24.49 10.28
C PRO A 160 -32.66 23.38 9.43
N VAL A 161 -33.23 23.77 8.30
CA VAL A 161 -33.76 22.86 7.28
C VAL A 161 -32.65 22.49 6.31
N ARG A 162 -32.33 21.20 6.23
CA ARG A 162 -31.36 20.65 5.28
C ARG A 162 -31.95 20.51 3.88
N GLU A 163 -33.13 19.92 3.77
CA GLU A 163 -33.83 19.73 2.50
C GLU A 163 -35.34 19.57 2.69
N ILE A 164 -36.10 19.97 1.67
CA ILE A 164 -37.50 19.62 1.45
C ILE A 164 -37.52 18.72 0.20
N ALA A 165 -38.14 17.54 0.27
CA ALA A 165 -38.15 16.58 -0.82
C ALA A 165 -39.56 16.06 -1.13
N PHE A 166 -39.85 15.99 -2.42
CA PHE A 166 -41.04 15.47 -3.07
C PHE A 166 -40.65 14.13 -3.68
N ASP A 167 -41.30 13.04 -3.30
CA ASP A 167 -41.12 11.74 -3.92
C ASP A 167 -42.39 10.88 -3.90
N LYS A 168 -42.27 9.63 -4.37
CA LYS A 168 -43.40 8.68 -4.41
C LYS A 168 -43.96 8.30 -3.04
N LYS A 169 -43.17 8.44 -1.96
CA LYS A 169 -43.59 8.16 -0.57
C LYS A 169 -44.27 9.38 0.05
N GLY A 170 -43.89 10.57 -0.41
CA GLY A 170 -44.65 11.78 -0.25
C GLY A 170 -43.77 13.01 -0.06
N LEU A 171 -44.24 13.93 0.77
CA LEU A 171 -43.57 15.20 1.01
C LEU A 171 -42.85 15.21 2.35
N ARG A 172 -41.52 15.38 2.32
CA ARG A 172 -40.71 15.38 3.54
C ARG A 172 -39.89 16.63 3.71
N ILE A 173 -39.64 16.99 4.95
CA ILE A 173 -38.63 17.96 5.37
C ILE A 173 -37.61 17.29 6.28
N VAL A 174 -36.34 17.62 6.10
CA VAL A 174 -35.24 17.10 6.91
C VAL A 174 -34.61 18.26 7.67
N LEU A 175 -34.74 18.23 8.99
CA LEU A 175 -34.13 19.19 9.90
C LEU A 175 -32.74 18.69 10.29
N SER A 176 -31.69 19.43 9.99
CA SER A 176 -30.32 19.04 10.33
C SER A 176 -29.36 20.23 10.29
N PRO A 177 -28.43 20.35 11.27
CA PRO A 177 -28.26 19.47 12.44
C PRO A 177 -29.33 19.72 13.50
N LEU A 178 -29.91 18.66 14.08
CA LEU A 178 -30.86 18.74 15.20
C LEU A 178 -30.42 17.84 16.35
N LYS A 179 -30.08 18.43 17.50
CA LYS A 179 -29.71 17.67 18.70
C LYS A 179 -30.95 17.04 19.36
N GLY A 180 -30.75 15.91 20.03
CA GLY A 180 -31.87 15.10 20.56
C GLY A 180 -32.62 15.72 21.74
N ASP A 181 -31.98 16.63 22.47
CA ASP A 181 -32.59 17.45 23.52
C ASP A 181 -33.55 18.52 22.97
N ALA A 182 -33.28 19.03 21.76
CA ALA A 182 -34.13 20.00 21.06
C ALA A 182 -35.36 19.36 20.38
N LEU A 183 -35.54 18.03 20.43
CA LEU A 183 -36.67 17.35 19.78
C LEU A 183 -38.03 17.78 20.33
N ALA A 184 -38.12 17.98 21.64
CA ALA A 184 -39.38 18.35 22.29
C ALA A 184 -39.82 19.80 21.96
N SER A 185 -38.90 20.64 21.52
CA SER A 185 -39.16 22.04 21.15
C SER A 185 -39.31 22.26 19.65
N VAL A 186 -39.35 21.18 18.84
CA VAL A 186 -39.57 21.31 17.40
C VAL A 186 -41.00 21.81 17.14
N PRO A 187 -41.21 22.90 16.38
CA PRO A 187 -42.54 23.36 15.97
C PRO A 187 -43.12 22.46 14.87
N ALA A 188 -43.33 21.19 15.19
CA ALA A 188 -43.63 20.14 14.20
C ALA A 188 -45.00 20.32 13.52
N GLU A 189 -45.99 20.89 14.22
CA GLU A 189 -47.29 21.24 13.62
C GLU A 189 -47.11 22.25 12.47
N GLY A 190 -46.34 23.31 12.69
CA GLY A 190 -46.07 24.30 11.64
C GLY A 190 -45.34 23.70 10.42
N TYR A 191 -44.44 22.74 10.63
CA TYR A 191 -43.83 22.00 9.52
C TYR A 191 -44.85 21.11 8.79
N LEU A 192 -45.76 20.43 9.52
CA LEU A 192 -46.81 19.60 8.93
C LEU A 192 -47.82 20.45 8.15
N ASP A 193 -48.24 21.59 8.69
CA ASP A 193 -49.11 22.56 8.03
C ASP A 193 -48.47 23.11 6.75
N GLY A 194 -47.21 23.52 6.82
CA GLY A 194 -46.50 24.03 5.66
C GLY A 194 -46.30 22.95 4.59
N LEU A 195 -45.97 21.71 4.97
CA LEU A 195 -45.89 20.59 4.02
C LEU A 195 -47.26 20.29 3.39
N LEU A 196 -48.33 20.30 4.18
CA LEU A 196 -49.68 20.08 3.67
C LEU A 196 -50.10 21.18 2.69
N SER A 197 -49.79 22.44 3.01
CA SER A 197 -50.03 23.58 2.13
C SER A 197 -49.29 23.44 0.80
N LEU A 198 -48.01 23.02 0.84
CA LEU A 198 -47.22 22.75 -0.36
C LEU A 198 -47.77 21.58 -1.19
N SER A 199 -48.40 20.60 -0.57
CA SER A 199 -48.98 19.48 -1.32
C SER A 199 -50.14 19.89 -2.22
N GLY A 200 -50.86 20.96 -1.87
CA GLY A 200 -51.97 21.49 -2.67
C GLY A 200 -51.47 21.97 -4.03
N GLY A 201 -52.15 21.61 -5.12
CA GLY A 201 -51.80 22.02 -6.49
C GLY A 201 -50.83 21.10 -7.23
N LEU A 202 -50.21 20.12 -6.56
CA LEU A 202 -49.40 19.07 -7.22
C LEU A 202 -50.23 17.89 -7.71
N THR A 203 -51.44 17.71 -7.16
CA THR A 203 -52.33 16.58 -7.39
C THR A 203 -53.37 16.81 -8.48
N ASP A 204 -53.56 18.05 -8.94
CA ASP A 204 -54.68 18.42 -9.82
C ASP A 204 -54.19 19.09 -11.10
N LYS A 205 -54.08 18.26 -12.15
CA LYS A 205 -54.29 18.52 -13.59
C LYS A 205 -53.46 17.54 -14.39
N GLY A 206 -54.03 17.00 -15.47
CA GLY A 206 -53.30 16.17 -16.42
C GLY A 206 -52.08 16.92 -16.94
N HIS A 207 -50.90 16.60 -16.40
CA HIS A 207 -49.65 17.14 -16.91
C HIS A 207 -49.38 16.39 -18.19
N SER A 208 -49.68 17.03 -19.32
CA SER A 208 -49.44 16.54 -20.66
C SER A 208 -47.99 16.05 -20.74
N SER A 209 -47.80 14.79 -21.11
CA SER A 209 -46.51 14.17 -21.42
C SER A 209 -45.77 14.82 -22.61
N SER A 210 -46.31 15.93 -23.13
CA SER A 210 -45.85 16.64 -24.32
C SER A 210 -45.08 17.94 -24.05
N TYR A 211 -44.84 18.33 -22.78
CA TYR A 211 -43.97 19.48 -22.49
C TYR A 211 -42.51 19.13 -22.84
N GLY A 212 -42.16 19.49 -24.06
CA GLY A 212 -40.88 19.16 -24.69
C GLY A 212 -39.68 19.75 -23.96
N ARG A 213 -38.54 19.10 -24.23
CA ARG A 213 -37.13 19.36 -23.94
C ARG A 213 -36.61 20.81 -23.72
N SER A 214 -37.43 21.87 -23.77
CA SER A 214 -37.03 23.29 -23.78
C SER A 214 -37.16 24.05 -22.45
N LEU A 215 -37.62 23.41 -21.37
CA LEU A 215 -37.92 24.10 -20.09
C LEU A 215 -36.71 24.58 -19.29
N PHE A 216 -35.51 24.30 -19.76
CA PHE A 216 -34.30 24.96 -19.30
C PHE A 216 -33.85 25.89 -20.43
N PRO A 217 -34.16 27.19 -20.38
CA PRO A 217 -33.72 28.14 -21.39
C PRO A 217 -32.19 28.08 -21.46
N GLY A 218 -31.65 27.48 -22.53
CA GLY A 218 -30.21 27.26 -22.71
C GLY A 218 -29.62 25.91 -22.28
N ALA A 219 -30.41 24.90 -21.86
CA ALA A 219 -29.84 23.55 -21.63
C ALA A 219 -29.55 22.86 -22.96
N PRO A 220 -28.27 22.61 -23.31
CA PRO A 220 -27.91 22.30 -24.68
C PRO A 220 -28.17 20.84 -25.07
N ARG A 221 -28.47 19.91 -24.15
CA ARG A 221 -28.52 18.45 -24.45
C ARG A 221 -29.44 17.65 -23.52
N PRO A 222 -30.03 16.54 -24.01
CA PRO A 222 -30.77 15.61 -23.18
C PRO A 222 -29.87 14.95 -22.11
N PRO A 223 -30.46 14.55 -20.99
CA PRO A 223 -29.76 13.99 -19.84
C PRO A 223 -29.07 12.65 -20.25
N VAL A 224 -27.78 12.43 -19.89
CA VAL A 224 -27.00 11.20 -20.23
C VAL A 224 -27.74 9.92 -19.86
N SER A 225 -28.03 9.04 -20.81
CA SER A 225 -28.75 7.79 -20.52
C SER A 225 -28.05 6.98 -19.41
N PRO A 226 -28.79 6.21 -18.61
CA PRO A 226 -28.20 5.30 -17.62
C PRO A 226 -27.12 4.42 -18.25
N THR A 227 -27.33 3.95 -19.49
CA THR A 227 -26.35 3.21 -20.29
C THR A 227 -25.06 4.01 -20.51
N GLY A 228 -25.15 5.29 -20.85
CA GLY A 228 -23.97 6.16 -21.02
C GLY A 228 -23.17 6.31 -19.73
N LEU A 229 -23.84 6.41 -18.58
CA LEU A 229 -23.18 6.43 -17.28
C LEU A 229 -22.49 5.09 -16.98
N VAL A 230 -23.16 3.96 -17.25
CA VAL A 230 -22.57 2.62 -17.08
C VAL A 230 -21.30 2.50 -17.92
N LEU A 231 -21.34 2.87 -19.20
CA LEU A 231 -20.16 2.84 -20.08
C LEU A 231 -19.02 3.70 -19.56
N LEU A 232 -19.33 4.92 -19.09
CA LEU A 232 -18.34 5.82 -18.52
C LEU A 232 -17.66 5.21 -17.28
N PHE A 233 -18.44 4.66 -16.35
CA PHE A 233 -17.89 4.03 -15.14
C PHE A 233 -17.17 2.72 -15.44
N SER A 234 -17.63 1.93 -16.40
CA SER A 234 -16.95 0.72 -16.86
C SER A 234 -15.60 1.05 -17.49
N PHE A 235 -15.50 2.11 -18.30
CA PHE A 235 -14.24 2.56 -18.86
C PHE A 235 -13.24 2.97 -17.77
N ILE A 236 -13.67 3.76 -16.78
CA ILE A 236 -12.81 4.17 -15.67
C ILE A 236 -12.40 2.96 -14.81
N ALA A 237 -13.33 2.04 -14.53
CA ALA A 237 -13.03 0.81 -13.80
C ALA A 237 -12.00 -0.05 -14.55
N PHE A 238 -12.11 -0.14 -15.88
CA PHE A 238 -11.13 -0.81 -16.73
C PHE A 238 -9.75 -0.13 -16.64
N LEU A 239 -9.66 1.20 -16.67
CA LEU A 239 -8.39 1.92 -16.49
C LEU A 239 -7.73 1.59 -15.14
N ILE A 240 -8.51 1.61 -14.06
CA ILE A 240 -8.00 1.33 -12.71
C ILE A 240 -7.56 -0.13 -12.57
N MET A 241 -8.45 -1.07 -12.88
CA MET A 241 -8.17 -2.50 -12.69
C MET A 241 -7.13 -3.01 -13.70
N GLY A 242 -7.32 -2.70 -14.98
CA GLY A 242 -6.37 -3.06 -16.03
C GLY A 242 -5.01 -2.43 -15.80
N GLY A 243 -4.98 -1.15 -15.42
CA GLY A 243 -3.75 -0.45 -15.04
C GLY A 243 -3.04 -1.07 -13.86
N ALA A 244 -3.76 -1.43 -12.79
CA ALA A 244 -3.19 -2.09 -11.62
C ALA A 244 -2.61 -3.48 -11.95
N VAL A 245 -3.30 -4.27 -12.78
CA VAL A 245 -2.80 -5.57 -13.25
C VAL A 245 -1.54 -5.40 -14.10
N CYS A 246 -1.56 -4.49 -15.08
CA CYS A 246 -0.39 -4.20 -15.91
C CYS A 246 0.78 -3.69 -15.09
N LEU A 247 0.54 -2.82 -14.10
CA LEU A 247 1.59 -2.32 -13.22
C LEU A 247 2.20 -3.42 -12.36
N GLY A 248 1.37 -4.28 -11.76
CA GLY A 248 1.85 -5.39 -10.94
C GLY A 248 2.67 -6.38 -11.75
N PHE A 249 2.15 -6.82 -12.90
CA PHE A 249 2.84 -7.72 -13.82
C PHE A 249 4.09 -7.08 -14.42
N GLY A 250 4.00 -5.82 -14.83
CA GLY A 250 5.10 -5.06 -15.43
C GLY A 250 6.25 -4.86 -14.45
N LEU A 251 5.98 -4.51 -13.19
CA LEU A 251 7.03 -4.36 -12.18
C LEU A 251 7.61 -5.70 -11.73
N SER A 252 6.87 -6.81 -11.83
CA SER A 252 7.41 -8.14 -11.46
C SER A 252 8.27 -8.75 -12.55
N GLU A 253 7.86 -8.63 -13.82
CA GLU A 253 8.55 -9.25 -14.96
C GLU A 253 9.53 -8.31 -15.67
N TYR A 254 9.26 -7.00 -15.65
CA TYR A 254 9.96 -6.00 -16.46
C TYR A 254 10.39 -4.79 -15.62
N GLU A 255 10.97 -5.04 -14.44
CA GLU A 255 11.41 -3.99 -13.50
C GLU A 255 12.34 -2.98 -14.19
N PRO A 256 11.91 -1.71 -14.38
CA PRO A 256 12.75 -0.68 -14.97
C PRO A 256 13.94 -0.36 -14.07
N LEU A 257 15.12 -0.15 -14.66
CA LEU A 257 16.32 0.23 -13.94
C LEU A 257 16.25 1.69 -13.43
N GLY A 258 15.54 2.55 -14.18
CA GLY A 258 15.34 3.96 -13.88
C GLY A 258 13.88 4.34 -13.72
N ASN A 259 13.65 5.58 -13.28
CA ASN A 259 12.30 6.12 -13.03
C ASN A 259 11.77 6.99 -14.19
N ARG A 260 12.54 7.19 -15.26
CA ARG A 260 12.21 8.16 -16.31
C ARG A 260 10.94 7.75 -17.05
N LEU A 261 10.82 6.49 -17.44
CA LEU A 261 9.59 5.95 -18.04
C LEU A 261 8.35 6.19 -17.16
N ILE A 262 8.46 5.92 -15.85
CA ILE A 262 7.36 6.10 -14.89
C ILE A 262 6.99 7.59 -14.77
N LEU A 263 7.98 8.48 -14.65
CA LEU A 263 7.76 9.92 -14.56
C LEU A 263 7.16 10.50 -15.86
N ASN A 264 7.61 10.02 -17.02
CA ASN A 264 7.06 10.41 -18.32
C ASN A 264 5.61 9.93 -18.48
N ALA A 265 5.32 8.67 -18.14
CA ALA A 265 3.96 8.14 -18.16
C ALA A 265 3.04 8.91 -17.20
N LEU A 266 3.54 9.26 -16.01
CA LEU A 266 2.82 10.10 -15.05
C LEU A 266 2.58 11.52 -15.62
N ALA A 267 3.59 12.13 -16.24
CA ALA A 267 3.47 13.45 -16.86
C ALA A 267 2.44 13.48 -18.00
N ILE A 268 2.36 12.41 -18.80
CA ILE A 268 1.37 12.24 -19.88
C ILE A 268 -0.03 11.91 -19.32
N SER A 269 -0.12 11.30 -18.14
CA SER A 269 -1.40 10.93 -17.54
C SER A 269 -2.28 12.12 -17.18
N ALA A 270 -1.68 13.24 -16.76
CA ALA A 270 -2.41 14.46 -16.44
C ALA A 270 -3.13 15.09 -17.65
N PRO A 271 -2.46 15.39 -18.79
CA PRO A 271 -3.15 15.90 -19.97
C PRO A 271 -4.16 14.90 -20.55
N ALA A 272 -3.86 13.59 -20.53
CA ALA A 272 -4.82 12.58 -20.96
C ALA A 272 -6.09 12.59 -20.09
N ALA A 273 -5.95 12.67 -18.77
CA ALA A 273 -7.07 12.79 -17.85
C ALA A 273 -7.83 14.11 -18.07
N LEU A 274 -7.16 15.23 -18.30
CA LEU A 274 -7.80 16.52 -18.57
C LEU A 274 -8.63 16.49 -19.87
N VAL A 275 -8.10 15.89 -20.94
CA VAL A 275 -8.83 15.72 -22.20
C VAL A 275 -10.07 14.85 -21.97
N PHE A 276 -9.93 13.72 -21.28
CA PHE A 276 -11.06 12.87 -20.92
C PHE A 276 -12.09 13.61 -20.07
N LEU A 277 -11.66 14.33 -19.04
CA LEU A 277 -12.53 15.10 -18.15
C LEU A 277 -13.25 16.22 -18.89
N TYR A 278 -12.61 16.86 -19.87
CA TYR A 278 -13.28 17.83 -20.74
C TYR A 278 -14.43 17.19 -21.53
N PHE A 279 -14.22 16.01 -22.11
CA PHE A 279 -15.29 15.29 -22.81
C PHE A 279 -16.37 14.79 -21.85
N ALA A 280 -15.99 14.24 -20.69
CA ALA A 280 -16.93 13.83 -19.65
C ALA A 280 -17.76 15.03 -19.16
N PHE A 281 -17.15 16.20 -18.97
CA PHE A 281 -17.82 17.45 -18.63
C PHE A 281 -18.84 17.84 -19.69
N ARG A 282 -18.42 17.87 -20.97
CA ARG A 282 -19.27 18.20 -22.12
C ARG A 282 -20.46 17.25 -22.28
N TRP A 283 -20.28 16.00 -21.85
CA TRP A 283 -21.29 14.96 -21.93
C TRP A 283 -22.26 14.97 -20.75
N ILE A 284 -21.76 15.12 -19.52
CA ILE A 284 -22.54 15.03 -18.27
C ILE A 284 -23.26 16.34 -17.95
N ARG A 285 -22.77 17.49 -18.40
CA ARG A 285 -23.34 18.81 -18.06
C ARG A 285 -24.83 18.92 -18.37
N GLY A 286 -25.54 19.72 -17.57
CA GLY A 286 -26.95 20.08 -17.83
C GLY A 286 -27.99 19.40 -16.93
N ARG A 287 -27.58 18.68 -15.88
CA ARG A 287 -28.47 18.22 -14.80
C ARG A 287 -28.11 18.89 -13.48
N SER A 288 -29.08 18.99 -12.59
CA SER A 288 -28.88 19.34 -11.17
C SER A 288 -27.84 18.43 -10.50
N SER A 289 -27.84 17.13 -10.82
CA SER A 289 -26.94 16.13 -10.23
C SER A 289 -25.59 15.98 -10.93
N SER A 290 -25.35 16.68 -12.05
CA SER A 290 -24.15 16.53 -12.89
C SER A 290 -22.85 16.77 -12.12
N HIS A 291 -22.84 17.70 -11.17
CA HIS A 291 -21.64 17.99 -10.38
C HIS A 291 -21.20 16.82 -9.49
N ARG A 292 -22.14 16.04 -8.93
CA ARG A 292 -21.81 14.87 -8.11
C ARG A 292 -21.19 13.76 -8.95
N ILE A 293 -21.79 13.48 -10.10
CA ILE A 293 -21.29 12.47 -11.04
C ILE A 293 -19.90 12.90 -11.52
N TYR A 294 -19.76 14.16 -11.93
CA TYR A 294 -18.49 14.69 -12.42
C TYR A 294 -17.40 14.66 -11.35
N LEU A 295 -17.71 14.94 -10.08
CA LEU A 295 -16.75 14.83 -8.98
C LEU A 295 -16.24 13.39 -8.80
N ILE A 296 -17.13 12.40 -8.85
CA ILE A 296 -16.73 10.99 -8.78
C ILE A 296 -15.84 10.63 -9.97
N VAL A 297 -16.23 11.04 -11.18
CA VAL A 297 -15.46 10.83 -12.42
C VAL A 297 -14.08 11.49 -12.32
N LEU A 298 -14.00 12.72 -11.81
CA LEU A 298 -12.76 13.44 -11.55
C LEU A 298 -11.83 12.65 -10.62
N ILE A 299 -12.32 12.28 -9.44
CA ILE A 299 -11.52 11.55 -8.45
C ILE A 299 -11.02 10.22 -9.01
N LEU A 300 -11.90 9.44 -9.64
CA LEU A 300 -11.52 8.15 -10.21
C LEU A 300 -10.58 8.29 -11.40
N SER A 301 -10.70 9.34 -12.22
CA SER A 301 -9.80 9.58 -13.36
C SER A 301 -8.40 9.97 -12.90
N LEU A 302 -8.29 10.75 -11.81
CA LEU A 302 -7.00 11.11 -11.21
C LEU A 302 -6.21 9.90 -10.68
N VAL A 303 -6.89 8.77 -10.41
CA VAL A 303 -6.26 7.50 -10.02
C VAL A 303 -6.09 6.58 -11.23
N GLY A 304 -7.13 6.45 -12.06
CA GLY A 304 -7.17 5.50 -13.18
C GLY A 304 -6.17 5.81 -14.28
N PHE A 305 -6.01 7.07 -14.68
CA PHE A 305 -5.09 7.43 -15.77
C PHE A 305 -3.62 7.19 -15.41
N PRO A 306 -3.10 7.61 -14.24
CA PRO A 306 -1.73 7.26 -13.84
C PRO A 306 -1.50 5.76 -13.77
N LEU A 307 -2.40 5.00 -13.15
CA LEU A 307 -2.28 3.54 -13.05
C LEU A 307 -2.25 2.88 -14.43
N ALA A 308 -3.19 3.24 -15.30
CA ALA A 308 -3.28 2.70 -16.65
C ALA A 308 -2.03 3.00 -17.48
N LEU A 309 -1.57 4.25 -17.48
CA LEU A 309 -0.44 4.66 -18.32
C LEU A 309 0.90 4.18 -17.80
N ILE A 310 1.15 4.25 -16.48
CA ILE A 310 2.39 3.71 -15.90
C ILE A 310 2.42 2.19 -16.08
N GLY A 311 1.32 1.51 -15.73
CA GLY A 311 1.23 0.05 -15.86
C GLY A 311 1.44 -0.39 -17.30
N SER A 312 0.75 0.22 -18.26
CA SER A 312 0.91 -0.12 -19.68
C SER A 312 2.30 0.24 -20.21
N ALA A 313 2.88 1.37 -19.80
CA ALA A 313 4.23 1.77 -20.23
C ALA A 313 5.28 0.76 -19.76
N VAL A 314 5.27 0.36 -18.49
CA VAL A 314 6.21 -0.64 -17.96
C VAL A 314 5.99 -2.01 -18.63
N THR A 315 4.74 -2.48 -18.75
CA THR A 315 4.46 -3.76 -19.40
C THR A 315 4.91 -3.77 -20.86
N THR A 316 4.56 -2.74 -21.63
CA THR A 316 4.93 -2.67 -23.05
C THR A 316 6.42 -2.44 -23.24
N ASN A 317 7.10 -1.77 -22.30
CA ASN A 317 8.54 -1.59 -22.33
C ASN A 317 9.28 -2.93 -22.39
N GLY A 318 8.87 -3.92 -21.57
CA GLY A 318 9.50 -5.24 -21.57
C GLY A 318 8.87 -6.22 -22.55
N TYR A 319 7.54 -6.26 -22.65
CA TYR A 319 6.83 -7.22 -23.51
C TYR A 319 7.14 -7.03 -25.00
N MET A 320 7.28 -5.78 -25.45
CA MET A 320 7.59 -5.46 -26.85
C MET A 320 9.10 -5.34 -27.12
N ASP A 321 9.95 -5.65 -26.13
CA ASP A 321 11.39 -5.52 -26.26
C ASP A 321 12.01 -6.70 -27.05
N GLN A 322 12.56 -6.37 -28.22
CA GLN A 322 13.31 -7.31 -29.07
C GLN A 322 14.84 -7.14 -28.94
N GLY A 323 15.29 -6.30 -28.01
CA GLY A 323 16.69 -6.01 -27.77
C GLY A 323 17.47 -7.20 -27.20
N VAL A 324 18.78 -7.17 -27.46
CA VAL A 324 19.72 -8.18 -26.97
C VAL A 324 20.06 -7.89 -25.51
N GLU A 325 20.07 -8.95 -24.71
CA GLU A 325 20.45 -8.90 -23.30
C GLU A 325 21.93 -8.53 -23.15
N THR A 326 22.20 -7.51 -22.31
CA THR A 326 23.54 -7.00 -22.06
C THR A 326 23.94 -7.28 -20.61
N PRO A 327 24.98 -8.08 -20.36
CA PRO A 327 25.49 -8.31 -19.01
C PRO A 327 26.33 -7.12 -18.53
N ARG A 328 26.03 -6.61 -17.34
CA ARG A 328 26.78 -5.54 -16.65
C ARG A 328 27.31 -6.06 -15.33
N GLU A 329 28.63 -6.03 -15.17
CA GLU A 329 29.27 -6.39 -13.92
C GLU A 329 29.38 -5.16 -13.02
N VAL A 330 28.79 -5.23 -11.83
CA VAL A 330 28.83 -4.13 -10.86
C VAL A 330 29.22 -4.60 -9.47
N PRO A 331 29.97 -3.78 -8.70
CA PRO A 331 30.21 -4.03 -7.30
C PRO A 331 28.98 -3.66 -6.47
N VAL A 332 28.67 -4.47 -5.47
CA VAL A 332 27.65 -4.17 -4.48
C VAL A 332 28.21 -3.18 -3.47
N THR A 333 27.63 -1.98 -3.39
CA THR A 333 28.08 -0.91 -2.48
C THR A 333 27.40 -0.95 -1.13
N ASP A 334 26.13 -1.35 -1.08
CA ASP A 334 25.38 -1.48 0.17
C ASP A 334 24.27 -2.54 0.04
N ARG A 335 23.74 -2.97 1.19
CA ARG A 335 22.62 -3.91 1.30
C ARG A 335 21.75 -3.58 2.50
N TYR A 336 20.44 -3.49 2.31
CA TYR A 336 19.52 -3.21 3.41
C TYR A 336 18.17 -3.92 3.26
N VAL A 337 17.42 -3.94 4.37
CA VAL A 337 16.10 -4.57 4.45
C VAL A 337 15.08 -3.52 4.85
N THR A 338 13.98 -3.44 4.11
CA THR A 338 12.82 -2.63 4.48
C THR A 338 11.75 -3.56 5.06
N LYS A 339 11.22 -3.23 6.25
CA LYS A 339 10.16 -4.00 6.92
C LYS A 339 8.89 -3.17 6.99
N SER A 340 7.79 -3.74 6.50
CA SER A 340 6.44 -3.24 6.72
C SER A 340 5.72 -4.10 7.79
N LYS A 341 4.46 -3.77 8.11
CA LYS A 341 3.66 -4.53 9.08
C LYS A 341 3.52 -6.01 8.68
N ASP A 342 3.43 -6.27 7.37
CA ASP A 342 3.08 -7.58 6.82
C ASP A 342 4.12 -8.14 5.83
N SER A 343 5.21 -7.41 5.54
CA SER A 343 6.23 -7.85 4.58
C SER A 343 7.65 -7.38 4.89
N GLN A 344 8.64 -8.09 4.37
CA GLN A 344 10.04 -7.68 4.32
C GLN A 344 10.55 -7.72 2.88
N SER A 345 11.25 -6.68 2.47
CA SER A 345 11.85 -6.55 1.14
C SER A 345 13.35 -6.32 1.26
N TYR A 346 14.13 -6.99 0.41
CA TYR A 346 15.59 -7.00 0.46
C TYR A 346 16.15 -6.25 -0.74
N TYR A 347 17.12 -5.38 -0.50
CA TYR A 347 17.64 -4.50 -1.54
C TYR A 347 19.16 -4.47 -1.56
N LEU A 348 19.72 -4.49 -2.76
CA LEU A 348 21.14 -4.22 -3.03
C LEU A 348 21.27 -2.85 -3.68
N THR A 349 22.36 -2.15 -3.39
CA THR A 349 22.75 -0.93 -4.13
C THR A 349 24.06 -1.14 -4.85
N PHE A 350 24.21 -0.45 -5.97
CA PHE A 350 25.41 -0.44 -6.79
C PHE A 350 25.55 0.91 -7.52
N PRO A 351 26.76 1.29 -7.98
CA PRO A 351 26.95 2.50 -8.75
C PRO A 351 26.16 2.44 -10.05
N SER A 352 25.44 3.52 -10.37
CA SER A 352 24.69 3.62 -11.62
C SER A 352 25.65 3.73 -12.80
N TRP A 353 25.46 2.89 -13.83
CA TRP A 353 26.16 3.03 -15.12
C TRP A 353 25.43 3.99 -16.07
N GLN A 354 24.19 4.36 -15.78
CA GLN A 354 23.43 5.32 -16.58
C GLN A 354 23.73 6.76 -16.16
N HIS A 355 23.95 6.98 -14.85
CA HIS A 355 24.17 8.30 -14.25
C HIS A 355 25.40 8.26 -13.34
N PRO A 356 26.59 8.64 -13.86
CA PRO A 356 27.82 8.64 -13.07
C PRO A 356 27.67 9.47 -11.79
N GLY A 357 27.99 8.88 -10.64
CA GLY A 357 27.87 9.50 -9.32
C GLY A 357 26.57 9.18 -8.56
N GLU A 358 25.59 8.57 -9.23
CA GLU A 358 24.38 8.07 -8.57
C GLU A 358 24.49 6.58 -8.21
N THR A 359 23.60 6.09 -7.34
CA THR A 359 23.48 4.67 -7.03
C THR A 359 22.11 4.16 -7.44
N ASN A 360 22.09 2.98 -8.06
CA ASN A 360 20.86 2.27 -8.37
C ASN A 360 20.54 1.28 -7.25
N ARG A 361 19.26 1.02 -7.06
CA ARG A 361 18.72 0.08 -6.07
C ARG A 361 18.03 -1.06 -6.81
N LEU A 362 18.21 -2.28 -6.32
CA LEU A 362 17.59 -3.47 -6.89
C LEU A 362 16.94 -4.33 -5.83
N SER A 363 15.67 -4.68 -6.03
CA SER A 363 14.99 -5.67 -5.20
C SER A 363 15.50 -7.06 -5.53
N VAL A 364 15.76 -7.87 -4.50
CA VAL A 364 16.26 -9.24 -4.68
C VAL A 364 15.56 -10.21 -3.75
N THR A 365 15.60 -11.49 -4.10
CA THR A 365 15.09 -12.56 -3.23
C THR A 365 15.93 -12.67 -1.96
N VAL A 366 15.31 -13.17 -0.88
CA VAL A 366 16.00 -13.40 0.40
C VAL A 366 17.22 -14.32 0.25
N ASP A 367 17.14 -15.31 -0.63
CA ASP A 367 18.22 -16.27 -0.86
C ASP A 367 19.40 -15.63 -1.59
N PHE A 368 19.13 -14.78 -2.58
CA PHE A 368 20.17 -14.03 -3.27
C PHE A 368 20.83 -13.02 -2.32
N PHE A 369 20.02 -12.28 -1.55
CA PHE A 369 20.49 -11.31 -0.55
C PHE A 369 21.38 -11.94 0.53
N ARG A 370 21.09 -13.16 0.97
CA ARG A 370 21.91 -13.88 1.96
C ARG A 370 23.27 -14.29 1.40
N LYS A 371 23.37 -14.56 0.10
CA LYS A 371 24.59 -15.03 -0.58
C LYS A 371 25.53 -13.91 -0.99
N VAL A 372 25.04 -12.68 -1.13
CA VAL A 372 25.79 -11.52 -1.65
C VAL A 372 26.20 -10.58 -0.51
N ARG A 373 27.47 -10.16 -0.47
CA ARG A 373 28.02 -9.21 0.52
C ARG A 373 28.42 -7.90 -0.14
N VAL A 374 28.54 -6.84 0.66
CA VAL A 374 29.13 -5.57 0.20
C VAL A 374 30.57 -5.86 -0.28
N GLY A 375 30.93 -5.33 -1.45
CA GLY A 375 32.18 -5.59 -2.14
C GLY A 375 32.14 -6.80 -3.09
N ASP A 376 31.15 -7.70 -3.00
CA ASP A 376 30.96 -8.74 -4.01
C ASP A 376 30.61 -8.09 -5.36
N ARG A 377 30.99 -8.76 -6.45
CA ARG A 377 30.54 -8.39 -7.80
C ARG A 377 29.35 -9.24 -8.24
N ILE A 378 28.36 -8.58 -8.81
CA ILE A 378 27.18 -9.21 -9.39
C ILE A 378 27.12 -8.87 -10.88
N ILE A 379 26.52 -9.77 -11.65
CA ILE A 379 26.19 -9.56 -13.06
C ILE A 379 24.70 -9.27 -13.11
N ILE A 380 24.36 -8.04 -13.50
CA ILE A 380 22.99 -7.65 -13.79
C ILE A 380 22.83 -7.70 -15.30
N ARG A 381 21.89 -8.50 -15.76
CA ARG A 381 21.58 -8.59 -17.17
C ARG A 381 20.40 -7.69 -17.46
N THR A 382 20.57 -6.73 -18.36
CA THR A 382 19.53 -5.78 -18.75
C THR A 382 19.20 -5.90 -20.21
N LYS A 383 18.01 -5.44 -20.58
CA LYS A 383 17.63 -5.21 -21.97
C LYS A 383 17.24 -3.74 -22.17
N PRO A 384 17.38 -3.19 -23.38
CA PRO A 384 17.20 -1.76 -23.64
C PRO A 384 15.77 -1.24 -23.45
N GLY A 385 14.76 -2.12 -23.50
CA GLY A 385 13.35 -1.75 -23.43
C GLY A 385 12.82 -1.15 -24.74
N PHE A 386 11.55 -1.42 -25.05
CA PHE A 386 10.86 -0.86 -26.21
C PHE A 386 10.81 0.68 -26.17
N TRP A 387 10.68 1.28 -24.98
CA TRP A 387 10.66 2.72 -24.77
C TRP A 387 12.05 3.31 -24.46
N GLN A 388 13.12 2.57 -24.76
CA GLN A 388 14.51 2.94 -24.43
C GLN A 388 14.76 3.13 -22.92
N GLU A 389 13.94 2.50 -22.08
CA GLU A 389 14.18 2.41 -20.65
C GLU A 389 14.73 1.02 -20.35
N GLU A 390 15.99 0.95 -19.91
CA GLU A 390 16.59 -0.33 -19.55
C GLU A 390 15.78 -1.00 -18.43
N TRP A 391 15.57 -2.31 -18.55
CA TRP A 391 14.91 -3.11 -17.52
C TRP A 391 15.73 -4.37 -17.22
N ILE A 392 15.48 -4.96 -16.05
CA ILE A 392 16.31 -6.02 -15.49
C ILE A 392 15.76 -7.39 -15.94
N ALA A 393 16.54 -8.09 -16.77
CA ALA A 393 16.18 -9.42 -17.28
C ALA A 393 16.68 -10.56 -16.38
N GLY A 394 17.73 -10.32 -15.59
CA GLY A 394 18.27 -11.34 -14.70
C GLY A 394 19.39 -10.81 -13.81
N ILE A 395 19.65 -11.54 -12.72
CA ILE A 395 20.69 -11.19 -11.76
C ILE A 395 21.43 -12.46 -11.36
N GLU A 396 22.75 -12.43 -11.47
CA GLU A 396 23.62 -13.55 -11.11
C GLU A 396 24.77 -13.02 -10.26
N ARG A 397 25.23 -13.84 -9.30
CA ARG A 397 26.48 -13.52 -8.61
C ARG A 397 27.63 -13.83 -9.58
N LYS A 398 28.55 -12.89 -9.77
CA LYS A 398 29.83 -13.25 -10.40
C LYS A 398 30.57 -14.11 -9.40
N THR A 399 30.52 -15.43 -9.60
CA THR A 399 31.43 -16.33 -8.89
C THR A 399 32.83 -15.80 -9.17
N ALA A 400 33.56 -15.39 -8.13
CA ALA A 400 34.97 -15.04 -8.26
C ALA A 400 35.62 -16.10 -9.14
N GLY A 401 36.32 -15.65 -10.18
CA GLY A 401 36.78 -16.48 -11.29
C GLY A 401 37.13 -17.87 -10.81
N LYS A 402 36.46 -18.85 -11.40
CA LYS A 402 36.78 -20.26 -11.27
C LYS A 402 38.28 -20.37 -11.55
N ARG A 403 39.11 -20.53 -10.51
CA ARG A 403 40.32 -21.34 -10.57
C ARG A 403 39.81 -22.73 -10.87
N ARG A 404 39.54 -22.96 -12.15
CA ARG A 404 39.04 -24.20 -12.73
C ARG A 404 40.30 -25.04 -12.88
N GLU A 405 40.31 -26.20 -12.22
CA GLU A 405 41.46 -27.01 -11.78
C GLU A 405 41.98 -26.49 -10.43
N ASP A 406 41.36 -26.87 -9.30
CA ASP A 406 41.78 -28.02 -8.49
C ASP A 406 40.65 -28.72 -7.71
N THR A 407 39.38 -28.60 -8.12
CA THR A 407 38.29 -29.43 -7.55
C THR A 407 38.27 -30.86 -8.14
N ALA A 408 39.44 -31.40 -8.49
CA ALA A 408 39.60 -32.79 -8.91
C ALA A 408 39.83 -33.75 -7.72
N ALA A 409 40.03 -33.23 -6.51
CA ALA A 409 40.50 -34.02 -5.37
C ALA A 409 39.42 -34.43 -4.34
N GLY A 410 38.18 -33.96 -4.43
CA GLY A 410 37.14 -34.34 -3.45
C GLY A 410 37.41 -33.90 -1.99
N ILE A 411 38.35 -32.97 -1.77
CA ILE A 411 38.64 -32.39 -0.46
C ILE A 411 37.60 -31.31 -0.14
N SER A 412 36.82 -31.50 0.92
CA SER A 412 35.80 -30.54 1.37
C SER A 412 36.35 -29.58 2.43
N LEU A 413 37.56 -29.07 2.19
CA LEU A 413 38.25 -28.08 3.01
C LEU A 413 38.81 -26.98 2.10
N ARG A 414 38.83 -25.74 2.59
CA ARG A 414 39.48 -24.61 1.89
C ARG A 414 40.65 -24.09 2.72
N PRO A 415 41.88 -24.04 2.18
CA PRO A 415 43.03 -23.51 2.93
C PRO A 415 42.83 -22.01 3.18
N GLN A 416 43.13 -21.55 4.40
CA GLN A 416 43.13 -20.13 4.76
C GLN A 416 44.55 -19.59 4.92
N ALA A 417 45.39 -20.29 5.66
CA ALA A 417 46.78 -19.88 5.92
C ALA A 417 47.64 -21.09 6.29
N ILE A 418 48.91 -21.03 5.92
CA ILE A 418 49.96 -21.91 6.42
C ILE A 418 50.92 -21.01 7.22
N ARG A 419 51.26 -21.39 8.44
CA ARG A 419 52.09 -20.58 9.34
C ARG A 419 53.05 -21.44 10.11
N PHE A 420 54.24 -20.92 10.38
CA PHE A 420 55.27 -21.66 11.11
C PHE A 420 55.50 -21.10 12.50
N TYR A 421 55.85 -21.94 13.47
CA TYR A 421 56.32 -21.52 14.79
C TYR A 421 57.37 -22.50 15.34
N GLU A 422 58.27 -22.02 16.20
CA GLU A 422 59.20 -22.88 16.93
C GLU A 422 58.54 -23.48 18.17
N GLY A 423 58.90 -24.72 18.50
CA GLY A 423 58.49 -25.36 19.74
C GLY A 423 59.38 -26.54 20.12
N GLY A 424 59.10 -27.12 21.29
CA GLY A 424 59.70 -28.38 21.70
C GLY A 424 58.99 -29.60 21.09
N THR A 425 59.28 -30.78 21.63
CA THR A 425 58.70 -32.07 21.22
C THR A 425 57.18 -32.12 21.37
N SER A 426 56.62 -31.34 22.30
CA SER A 426 55.18 -31.20 22.50
C SER A 426 54.62 -29.94 21.86
N ASN A 427 53.36 -30.03 21.39
CA ASN A 427 52.70 -28.92 20.73
C ASN A 427 52.51 -27.73 21.68
N VAL A 428 52.88 -26.53 21.21
CA VAL A 428 52.66 -25.27 21.94
C VAL A 428 51.15 -24.93 21.92
N PRO A 429 50.52 -24.65 23.08
CA PRO A 429 49.14 -24.19 23.13
C PRO A 429 48.90 -22.97 22.23
N MET A 430 47.75 -22.90 21.55
CA MET A 430 47.46 -21.89 20.52
C MET A 430 47.77 -20.45 20.95
N ASN A 431 47.39 -20.06 22.17
CA ASN A 431 47.61 -18.71 22.71
C ASN A 431 49.07 -18.37 23.05
N LYS A 432 49.98 -19.36 23.01
CA LYS A 432 51.41 -19.20 23.25
C LYS A 432 52.24 -19.34 21.97
N ARG A 433 51.62 -19.63 20.82
CA ARG A 433 52.31 -19.78 19.54
C ARG A 433 52.82 -18.43 19.05
N ARG A 434 54.09 -18.36 18.69
CA ARG A 434 54.72 -17.20 18.05
C ARG A 434 55.02 -17.56 16.61
N PHE A 435 54.17 -17.10 15.70
CA PHE A 435 54.33 -17.39 14.28
C PHE A 435 55.44 -16.54 13.67
N SER A 436 56.31 -17.16 12.88
CA SER A 436 57.39 -16.51 12.14
C SER A 436 57.70 -17.31 10.87
N SER A 437 58.20 -16.65 9.84
CA SER A 437 58.81 -17.29 8.67
C SER A 437 60.34 -17.27 8.73
N GLU A 438 60.92 -16.75 9.82
CA GLU A 438 62.36 -16.69 10.05
C GLU A 438 62.69 -17.22 11.46
N PHE A 439 63.68 -18.10 11.56
CA PHE A 439 64.12 -18.67 12.83
C PHE A 439 65.64 -18.69 12.94
N ALA A 440 66.16 -18.47 14.15
CA ALA A 440 67.59 -18.47 14.41
C ALA A 440 68.10 -19.90 14.60
N ARG A 441 69.17 -20.27 13.90
CA ARG A 441 69.72 -21.63 13.93
C ARG A 441 70.04 -22.11 15.35
N ASN A 442 70.64 -21.24 16.16
CA ASN A 442 71.10 -21.57 17.51
C ASN A 442 69.99 -21.81 18.55
N SER A 443 68.74 -21.47 18.24
CA SER A 443 67.59 -21.64 19.13
C SER A 443 66.48 -22.50 18.54
N SER A 444 66.51 -22.79 17.24
CA SER A 444 65.46 -23.53 16.55
C SER A 444 65.56 -25.04 16.81
N ARG A 445 64.52 -25.60 17.43
CA ARG A 445 64.32 -27.04 17.63
C ARG A 445 63.34 -27.60 16.59
N TYR A 446 62.09 -27.78 16.96
CA TYR A 446 61.04 -28.21 16.05
C TYR A 446 60.39 -27.00 15.40
N ILE A 447 60.33 -27.01 14.07
CA ILE A 447 59.52 -26.07 13.32
C ILE A 447 58.17 -26.72 13.09
N TRP A 448 57.13 -26.17 13.71
CA TRP A 448 55.76 -26.58 13.56
C TRP A 448 55.13 -25.84 12.39
N CYS A 449 54.46 -26.58 11.50
CA CYS A 449 53.65 -26.05 10.42
C CYS A 449 52.17 -26.17 10.80
N GLN A 450 51.49 -25.05 11.00
CA GLN A 450 50.05 -24.98 11.19
C GLN A 450 49.33 -24.67 9.88
N VAL A 451 48.23 -25.37 9.66
CA VAL A 451 47.33 -25.17 8.52
C VAL A 451 45.98 -24.74 9.06
N ASP A 452 45.57 -23.53 8.72
CA ASP A 452 44.23 -23.00 8.99
C ASP A 452 43.32 -23.28 7.79
N MET A 453 42.08 -23.70 8.04
CA MET A 453 41.16 -24.11 6.97
C MET A 453 39.69 -23.78 7.27
N GLU A 454 38.89 -23.54 6.23
CA GLU A 454 37.43 -23.54 6.30
C GLU A 454 36.87 -24.93 6.03
N ASN A 455 35.83 -25.30 6.77
CA ASN A 455 35.10 -26.55 6.61
C ASN A 455 33.89 -26.35 5.68
N ASP A 456 33.92 -26.93 4.49
CA ASP A 456 32.79 -26.85 3.55
C ASP A 456 31.64 -27.80 3.94
N LEU A 457 31.89 -28.76 4.83
CA LEU A 457 30.88 -29.65 5.43
C LEU A 457 30.35 -29.12 6.77
N TRP A 458 30.49 -27.82 7.03
CA TRP A 458 29.95 -27.20 8.23
C TRP A 458 28.43 -27.39 8.29
N GLN A 459 27.95 -27.85 9.46
CA GLN A 459 26.57 -28.28 9.72
C GLN A 459 26.08 -29.52 8.96
N ASP A 460 26.93 -30.20 8.17
CA ASP A 460 26.59 -31.44 7.48
C ASP A 460 27.06 -32.67 8.29
N ARG A 461 28.35 -33.02 8.20
CA ARG A 461 28.91 -34.25 8.82
C ARG A 461 30.35 -34.09 9.27
N ASN A 462 30.76 -34.90 10.25
CA ASN A 462 32.17 -35.03 10.61
C ASN A 462 32.90 -35.77 9.50
N ARG A 463 34.15 -35.39 9.20
CA ARG A 463 34.99 -36.08 8.22
C ARG A 463 36.42 -36.22 8.73
N LEU A 464 36.96 -37.42 8.61
CA LEU A 464 38.38 -37.71 8.85
C LEU A 464 39.17 -37.38 7.59
N TYR A 465 40.27 -36.67 7.76
CA TYR A 465 41.24 -36.33 6.71
C TYR A 465 42.63 -36.81 7.13
N THR A 466 43.47 -37.18 6.17
CA THR A 466 44.89 -37.47 6.41
C THR A 466 45.73 -36.30 5.92
N PHE A 467 46.39 -35.60 6.85
CA PHE A 467 47.32 -34.51 6.54
C PHE A 467 48.74 -35.04 6.45
N VAL A 468 49.49 -34.61 5.44
CA VAL A 468 50.91 -34.93 5.26
C VAL A 468 51.68 -33.63 5.04
N TRP A 469 52.75 -33.41 5.80
CA TRP A 469 53.66 -32.27 5.65
C TRP A 469 55.00 -32.78 5.12
N GLN A 470 55.39 -32.34 3.93
CA GLN A 470 56.69 -32.63 3.35
C GLN A 470 57.60 -31.42 3.49
N TYR A 471 58.67 -31.55 4.27
CA TYR A 471 59.70 -30.53 4.46
C TYR A 471 60.80 -30.72 3.42
N LEU A 472 61.01 -29.72 2.59
CA LEU A 472 62.00 -29.71 1.52
C LEU A 472 63.15 -28.76 1.87
N ASN A 473 64.37 -29.18 1.56
CA ASN A 473 65.57 -28.35 1.60
C ASN A 473 65.54 -27.25 0.53
N SER A 474 66.48 -26.30 0.61
CA SER A 474 66.63 -25.22 -0.38
C SER A 474 66.95 -25.72 -1.79
N ASP A 475 67.57 -26.90 -1.91
CA ASP A 475 67.84 -27.58 -3.19
C ASP A 475 66.65 -28.40 -3.70
N GLY A 476 65.53 -28.40 -2.97
CA GLY A 476 64.31 -29.14 -3.30
C GLY A 476 64.29 -30.60 -2.85
N THR A 477 65.36 -31.11 -2.23
CA THR A 477 65.40 -32.50 -1.72
C THR A 477 64.50 -32.66 -0.48
N LEU A 478 63.83 -33.81 -0.36
CA LEU A 478 62.98 -34.11 0.79
C LEU A 478 63.84 -34.31 2.05
N ARG A 479 63.62 -33.46 3.05
CA ARG A 479 64.25 -33.55 4.37
C ARG A 479 63.50 -34.51 5.30
N GLY A 480 62.18 -34.48 5.24
CA GLY A 480 61.35 -35.27 6.13
C GLY A 480 59.87 -35.11 5.83
N GLU A 481 59.09 -36.07 6.33
CA GLU A 481 57.64 -36.08 6.19
C GLU A 481 57.00 -36.36 7.55
N ALA A 482 55.87 -35.70 7.81
CA ALA A 482 55.02 -35.99 8.95
C ALA A 482 53.59 -36.22 8.51
N THR A 483 52.90 -37.19 9.13
CA THR A 483 51.53 -37.58 8.76
C THR A 483 50.63 -37.59 9.99
N LEU A 484 49.44 -36.99 9.88
CA LEU A 484 48.47 -36.90 10.97
C LEU A 484 47.03 -37.12 10.47
N PRO A 485 46.32 -38.15 10.97
CA PRO A 485 44.87 -38.24 10.82
C PRO A 485 44.17 -37.18 11.68
N PHE A 486 43.27 -36.38 11.08
CA PHE A 486 42.55 -35.30 11.76
C PHE A 486 41.07 -35.29 11.39
N THR A 487 40.20 -35.37 12.40
CA THR A 487 38.75 -35.29 12.19
C THR A 487 38.28 -33.85 12.31
N VAL A 488 37.79 -33.30 11.19
CA VAL A 488 37.11 -32.01 11.17
C VAL A 488 35.64 -32.25 11.52
N ARG A 489 35.19 -31.66 12.63
CA ARG A 489 33.81 -31.84 13.11
C ARG A 489 32.84 -30.89 12.40
N LYS A 490 31.59 -31.33 12.25
CA LYS A 490 30.51 -30.54 11.60
C LYS A 490 30.18 -29.24 12.31
N ASP A 491 30.46 -29.13 13.60
CA ASP A 491 30.23 -27.91 14.39
C ASP A 491 31.34 -26.87 14.22
N TRP A 492 32.44 -27.20 13.53
CA TRP A 492 33.54 -26.29 13.26
C TRP A 492 33.38 -25.66 11.88
N ARG A 493 33.18 -24.34 11.84
CA ARG A 493 33.21 -23.57 10.59
C ARG A 493 34.64 -23.38 10.08
N THR A 494 35.58 -23.21 11.00
CA THR A 494 37.02 -23.13 10.75
C THR A 494 37.72 -24.14 11.65
N ALA A 495 38.76 -24.77 11.14
CA ALA A 495 39.61 -25.68 11.88
C ALA A 495 41.08 -25.33 11.65
N TRP A 496 41.95 -25.84 12.52
CA TRP A 496 43.38 -25.76 12.32
C TRP A 496 44.01 -27.08 12.75
N VAL A 497 45.09 -27.45 12.09
CA VAL A 497 45.88 -28.64 12.41
C VAL A 497 47.36 -28.29 12.26
N SER A 498 48.21 -28.88 13.10
CA SER A 498 49.63 -28.56 13.11
C SER A 498 50.47 -29.80 13.37
N HIS A 499 51.57 -29.95 12.65
CA HIS A 499 52.60 -30.94 12.94
C HIS A 499 53.98 -30.32 12.76
N SER A 500 55.00 -30.89 13.40
CA SER A 500 56.38 -30.42 13.32
C SER A 500 57.34 -31.42 12.70
N TRP A 501 58.51 -30.90 12.37
CA TRP A 501 59.74 -31.64 12.12
C TRP A 501 60.89 -30.96 12.85
N GLY A 502 61.86 -31.70 13.37
CA GLY A 502 63.03 -31.15 14.05
C GLY A 502 63.65 -32.08 15.09
N TRP A 503 64.39 -31.49 16.02
CA TRP A 503 65.18 -32.18 17.04
C TRP A 503 64.96 -31.55 18.42
N ASP A 504 65.17 -32.31 19.49
CA ASP A 504 65.05 -31.82 20.86
C ASP A 504 66.14 -30.78 21.20
N GLU A 505 67.34 -30.94 20.65
CA GLU A 505 68.43 -29.98 20.77
C GLU A 505 68.40 -28.97 19.61
N PRO A 506 68.67 -27.66 19.86
CA PRO A 506 68.71 -26.66 18.80
C PRO A 506 70.01 -26.74 17.98
N GLY A 507 70.06 -26.09 16.81
CA GLY A 507 71.28 -25.99 15.99
C GLY A 507 71.39 -26.96 14.82
N HIS A 508 70.52 -27.97 14.77
CA HIS A 508 70.54 -29.02 13.74
C HIS A 508 69.98 -28.61 12.39
N TRP A 509 69.28 -27.48 12.29
CA TRP A 509 68.85 -26.94 11.00
C TRP A 509 70.02 -26.25 10.29
N PRO A 510 70.43 -26.70 9.09
CA PRO A 510 71.33 -25.92 8.25
C PRO A 510 70.72 -24.56 7.90
N PRO A 511 71.53 -23.49 7.78
CA PRO A 511 71.03 -22.22 7.26
C PRO A 511 70.48 -22.39 5.85
N GLY A 512 69.37 -21.72 5.54
CA GLY A 512 68.71 -21.81 4.24
C GLY A 512 67.20 -21.62 4.32
N THR A 513 66.56 -21.64 3.14
CA THR A 513 65.12 -21.56 3.01
C THR A 513 64.55 -22.96 2.80
N TYR A 514 63.56 -23.30 3.62
CA TYR A 514 62.86 -24.57 3.60
C TYR A 514 61.45 -24.35 3.06
N ARG A 515 60.98 -25.28 2.23
CA ARG A 515 59.60 -25.27 1.71
C ARG A 515 58.83 -26.41 2.33
N VAL A 516 57.62 -26.15 2.80
CA VAL A 516 56.72 -27.16 3.37
C VAL A 516 55.50 -27.27 2.48
N ILE A 517 55.31 -28.46 1.90
CA ILE A 517 54.13 -28.79 1.10
C ILE A 517 53.19 -29.61 1.96
N VAL A 518 51.92 -29.20 2.02
CA VAL A 518 50.87 -29.88 2.76
C VAL A 518 50.00 -30.64 1.79
N PHE A 519 49.78 -31.92 2.03
CA PHE A 519 48.80 -32.75 1.33
C PHE A 519 47.65 -33.11 2.27
N VAL A 520 46.44 -33.22 1.70
CA VAL A 520 45.23 -33.70 2.37
C VAL A 520 44.64 -34.82 1.53
N ASP A 521 44.43 -36.00 2.12
CA ASP A 521 43.92 -37.19 1.44
C ASP A 521 44.71 -37.51 0.15
N GLY A 522 46.03 -37.27 0.14
CA GLY A 522 46.92 -37.53 -0.99
C GLY A 522 47.00 -36.41 -2.04
N HIS A 523 46.27 -35.30 -1.86
CA HIS A 523 46.26 -34.17 -2.79
C HIS A 523 46.90 -32.92 -2.18
N GLN A 524 47.69 -32.19 -2.97
CA GLN A 524 48.34 -30.96 -2.50
C GLN A 524 47.28 -29.93 -2.08
N PHE A 525 47.35 -29.52 -0.82
CA PHE A 525 46.40 -28.61 -0.17
C PHE A 525 46.93 -27.18 -0.06
N GLY A 526 48.25 -27.02 0.04
CA GLY A 526 48.94 -25.73 0.00
C GLY A 526 50.42 -25.89 0.31
N GLU A 527 51.19 -24.82 0.13
CA GLU A 527 52.61 -24.77 0.50
C GLU A 527 53.00 -23.40 1.02
N ASP A 528 54.03 -23.34 1.85
CA ASP A 528 54.68 -22.10 2.29
C ASP A 528 56.14 -22.39 2.70
N SER A 529 56.91 -21.36 3.00
CA SER A 529 58.34 -21.46 3.29
C SER A 529 58.75 -20.73 4.56
N PHE A 530 59.81 -21.23 5.20
CA PHE A 530 60.50 -20.54 6.29
C PHE A 530 62.01 -20.55 6.06
N SER A 531 62.73 -19.63 6.71
CA SER A 531 64.18 -19.52 6.62
C SER A 531 64.85 -19.71 7.97
N ILE A 532 65.97 -20.42 7.97
CA ILE A 532 66.88 -20.57 9.11
C ILE A 532 68.11 -19.70 8.87
N ARG A 533 68.41 -18.80 9.81
CA ARG A 533 69.57 -17.89 9.76
C ARG A 533 70.56 -18.16 10.88
#